data_AF-A0A4U6VT30-F1
#
_entry.id   AF-A0A4U6VT30-F1
#
_cell.length_a   1.000
_cell.length_b   1.000
_cell.length_c   1.000
_cell.angle_alpha   90.00
_cell.angle_beta   90.00
_cell.angle_gamma   90.00
#
_symmetry.space_group_name_H-M   'P 1'
#
loop_
_entity.id
_entity.type
_entity.pdbx_description
1 polymer ?
#
loop_
_entity_poly.entity_id
_entity_poly.type
_entity_poly.pdbx_seq_one_letter_code
_entity_poly.pdbx_strand_id
1 'polypeptide(L)'
;MELSPLLLLALLLLPAAAVASGGEPAAAHPGYAHGVEDACGVAEDEAEAAVLPAPERREEFDGGRIVDISHYYREDMPAWESAEGTGGFLRLARSMRNGSDIANFSELRLTAHSGTHVDAPGHVFEHYYDAGFDVDTLDLAVLNGPALLVDVPRDKNITESLCGRKSLIQVTLAS
;
A
#
# COMPACT_ATOMS: atom_id res chain seq x y z
N MET A 1 5.56 -26.84 52.95
CA MET A 1 4.96 -25.49 53.07
C MET A 1 3.79 -25.48 52.12
N GLU A 2 2.61 -25.85 52.63
CA GLU A 2 1.40 -25.99 51.84
C GLU A 2 0.89 -24.60 51.46
N LEU A 3 0.95 -24.26 50.17
CA LEU A 3 0.36 -23.03 49.67
C LEU A 3 -1.17 -23.18 49.72
N SER A 4 -1.81 -22.33 50.52
CA SER A 4 -3.27 -22.34 50.71
C SER A 4 -3.99 -22.20 49.36
N PRO A 5 -5.05 -22.98 49.09
CA PRO A 5 -5.79 -22.92 47.82
C PRO A 5 -6.46 -21.55 47.57
N LEU A 6 -6.64 -20.74 48.62
CA LEU A 6 -7.08 -19.35 48.52
C LEU A 6 -6.05 -18.43 47.86
N LEU A 7 -4.75 -18.72 48.01
CA LEU A 7 -3.68 -17.94 47.38
C LEU A 7 -3.58 -18.23 45.87
N LEU A 8 -3.88 -19.47 45.46
CA LEU A 8 -3.93 -19.88 44.06
C LEU A 8 -5.13 -19.27 43.32
N LEU A 9 -6.27 -19.14 44.00
CA LEU A 9 -7.48 -18.52 43.44
C LEU A 9 -7.35 -16.99 43.30
N ALA A 10 -6.58 -16.34 44.18
CA ALA A 10 -6.31 -14.91 44.08
C ALA A 10 -5.41 -14.54 42.88
N LEU A 11 -4.54 -15.46 42.43
CA LEU A 11 -3.70 -15.25 41.23
C LEU A 11 -4.49 -15.33 39.92
N LEU A 12 -5.63 -16.03 39.92
CA LEU A 12 -6.52 -16.21 38.75
C LEU A 12 -7.50 -15.04 38.54
N LEU A 13 -7.54 -14.08 39.48
CA LEU A 13 -8.46 -12.92 39.46
C LEU A 13 -7.75 -11.57 39.26
N LEU A 14 -6.45 -11.58 38.96
CA LEU A 14 -5.78 -10.37 38.48
C LEU A 14 -6.33 -10.06 37.07
N PRO A 15 -7.08 -8.96 36.87
CA PRO A 15 -7.37 -8.53 35.51
C PRO A 15 -6.02 -8.25 34.87
N ALA A 16 -5.74 -8.88 33.73
CA ALA A 16 -4.69 -8.40 32.85
C ALA A 16 -5.01 -6.93 32.59
N ALA A 17 -4.29 -6.02 33.23
CA ALA A 17 -4.34 -4.62 32.89
C ALA A 17 -3.83 -4.56 31.46
N ALA A 18 -4.77 -4.58 30.51
CA ALA A 18 -4.51 -4.20 29.16
C ALA A 18 -3.89 -2.82 29.26
N VAL A 19 -2.59 -2.72 28.99
CA VAL A 19 -1.96 -1.45 28.70
C VAL A 19 -2.62 -1.00 27.41
N ALA A 20 -3.74 -0.30 27.54
CA ALA A 20 -4.29 0.48 26.47
C ALA A 20 -3.24 1.55 26.18
N SER A 21 -2.38 1.29 25.20
CA SER A 21 -1.61 2.34 24.55
C SER A 21 -2.63 3.17 23.75
N GLY A 22 -3.41 3.97 24.47
CA GLY A 22 -4.25 5.03 23.92
C GLY A 22 -3.34 6.17 23.45
N GLY A 23 -2.58 5.91 22.40
CA GLY A 23 -2.17 6.95 21.49
C GLY A 23 -3.05 6.82 20.27
N GLU A 24 -3.69 7.90 19.82
CA GLU A 24 -4.20 7.95 18.46
C GLU A 24 -3.10 7.43 17.52
N PRO A 25 -3.40 6.54 16.56
CA PRO A 25 -2.40 6.12 15.60
C PRO A 25 -1.91 7.40 14.92
N ALA A 26 -0.66 7.78 15.20
CA ALA A 26 -0.02 8.85 14.47
C ALA A 26 -0.16 8.46 12.99
N ALA A 27 -0.86 9.28 12.21
CA ALA A 27 -1.12 9.02 10.81
C ALA A 27 0.20 8.56 10.18
N ALA A 28 0.24 7.30 9.72
CA ALA A 28 1.49 6.71 9.25
C ALA A 28 2.04 7.44 8.02
N HIS A 29 1.20 8.30 7.41
CA HIS A 29 1.56 9.25 6.38
C HIS A 29 0.97 10.64 6.63
N PRO A 30 1.68 11.54 7.33
CA PRO A 30 1.24 12.93 7.44
C PRO A 30 1.37 13.71 6.10
N GLY A 31 2.09 13.15 5.11
CA GLY A 31 2.36 13.81 3.82
C GLY A 31 1.36 13.52 2.70
N TYR A 32 0.44 12.57 2.89
CA TYR A 32 -0.65 12.32 1.95
C TYR A 32 -1.93 12.90 2.55
N ALA A 33 -2.21 14.18 2.27
CA ALA A 33 -3.54 14.71 2.56
C ALA A 33 -4.58 13.87 1.80
N HIS A 34 -5.66 13.46 2.47
CA HIS A 34 -6.81 12.85 1.82
C HIS A 34 -7.40 13.87 0.84
N GLY A 35 -7.00 13.78 -0.43
CA GLY A 35 -7.45 14.69 -1.47
C GLY A 35 -8.92 14.48 -1.78
N VAL A 36 -9.76 15.43 -1.36
CA VAL A 36 -10.80 15.94 -2.26
C VAL A 36 -10.04 16.85 -3.22
N GLU A 37 -9.73 16.35 -4.40
CA GLU A 37 -9.09 17.13 -5.45
C GLU A 37 -10.17 18.00 -6.10
N ASP A 38 -10.39 19.19 -5.52
CA ASP A 38 -11.05 20.29 -6.23
C ASP A 38 -9.99 21.20 -6.85
N ALA A 39 -10.21 21.52 -8.11
CA ALA A 39 -9.34 22.32 -8.96
C ALA A 39 -9.13 23.75 -8.41
N CYS A 40 -7.91 24.27 -8.62
CA CYS A 40 -7.54 25.69 -8.64
C CYS A 40 -8.03 26.55 -7.46
N GLY A 41 -7.20 26.69 -6.42
CA GLY A 41 -7.36 27.71 -5.38
C GLY A 41 -6.01 28.26 -4.92
N VAL A 42 -5.85 29.57 -4.95
CA VAL A 42 -4.67 30.33 -4.51
C VAL A 42 -4.50 30.21 -3.00
N ALA A 43 -3.26 30.08 -2.55
CA ALA A 43 -2.89 30.04 -1.13
C ALA A 43 -3.02 31.42 -0.48
N GLU A 44 -3.62 31.49 0.71
CA GLU A 44 -3.50 32.64 1.60
C GLU A 44 -2.99 32.23 2.99
N ASP A 45 -1.96 32.98 3.38
CA ASP A 45 -1.32 33.23 4.66
C ASP A 45 -0.40 32.20 5.35
N GLU A 46 0.87 32.63 5.43
CA GLU A 46 2.03 31.93 5.97
C GLU A 46 2.24 32.26 7.46
N ALA A 47 2.36 31.21 8.27
CA ALA A 47 3.25 31.24 9.43
C ALA A 47 4.57 30.60 9.01
N GLU A 48 5.71 31.24 9.30
CA GLU A 48 7.07 30.72 9.06
C GLU A 48 7.30 29.39 9.79
N ALA A 49 6.76 28.31 9.24
CA ALA A 49 7.35 26.99 9.36
C ALA A 49 8.51 26.95 8.37
N ALA A 50 9.67 26.43 8.79
CA ALA A 50 10.76 26.14 7.86
C ALA A 50 10.17 25.44 6.63
N VAL A 51 10.28 26.08 5.46
CA VAL A 51 9.75 25.55 4.20
C VAL A 51 10.52 24.28 3.91
N LEU A 52 9.95 23.14 4.32
CA LEU A 52 10.47 21.84 3.97
C LEU A 52 10.37 21.73 2.44
N PRO A 53 11.43 21.29 1.74
CA PRO A 53 11.33 21.07 0.31
C PRO A 53 10.23 20.05 0.05
N ALA A 54 9.37 20.34 -0.92
CA ALA A 54 8.38 19.38 -1.38
C ALA A 54 9.11 18.10 -1.86
N PRO A 55 8.59 16.90 -1.59
CA PRO A 55 9.17 15.67 -2.10
C PRO A 55 9.19 15.72 -3.63
N GLU A 56 10.38 15.56 -4.23
CA GLU A 56 10.53 15.51 -5.67
C GLU A 56 9.88 14.23 -6.22
N ARG A 57 8.94 14.36 -7.14
CA ARG A 57 8.47 13.25 -7.98
C ARG A 57 9.18 13.33 -9.33
N ARG A 58 9.90 12.27 -9.68
CA ARG A 58 10.48 12.16 -11.00
C ARG A 58 9.38 11.84 -12.01
N GLU A 59 9.14 12.77 -12.93
CA GLU A 59 8.13 12.63 -13.99
C GLU A 59 8.73 12.33 -15.36
N GLU A 60 10.03 12.03 -15.43
CA GLU A 60 10.75 11.79 -16.68
C GLU A 60 11.71 10.57 -16.60
N PHE A 61 11.65 9.72 -17.63
CA PHE A 61 12.54 8.57 -17.83
C PHE A 61 12.88 8.42 -19.32
N ASP A 62 14.17 8.29 -19.65
CA ASP A 62 14.69 8.13 -21.01
C ASP A 62 14.14 9.15 -22.04
N GLY A 63 14.00 10.42 -21.60
CA GLY A 63 13.46 11.51 -22.42
C GLY A 63 11.94 11.47 -22.65
N GLY A 64 11.24 10.50 -22.06
CA GLY A 64 9.78 10.40 -22.05
C GLY A 64 9.15 10.83 -20.72
N ARG A 65 7.87 11.21 -20.77
CA ARG A 65 7.06 11.49 -19.58
C ARG A 65 6.68 10.19 -18.87
N ILE A 66 6.88 10.14 -17.57
CA ILE A 66 6.36 9.09 -16.68
C ILE A 66 4.93 9.45 -16.29
N VAL A 67 4.04 8.47 -16.40
CA VAL A 67 2.67 8.56 -15.89
C VAL A 67 2.51 7.45 -14.87
N ASP A 68 2.24 7.82 -13.62
CA ASP A 68 1.94 6.85 -12.57
C ASP A 68 0.55 6.27 -12.80
N ILE A 69 0.48 4.94 -12.90
CA ILE A 69 -0.75 4.15 -13.07
C ILE A 69 -1.05 3.31 -11.82
N SER A 70 -0.31 3.55 -10.74
CA SER A 70 -0.46 2.84 -9.47
C SER A 70 -1.55 3.49 -8.62
N HIS A 71 -2.39 2.68 -7.99
CA HIS A 71 -3.27 3.18 -6.95
C HIS A 71 -2.47 3.48 -5.68
N TYR A 72 -2.75 4.63 -5.06
CA TYR A 72 -2.26 4.92 -3.73
C TYR A 72 -2.81 3.92 -2.72
N TYR A 73 -1.92 3.39 -1.88
CA TYR A 73 -2.33 2.54 -0.76
C TYR A 73 -3.00 3.38 0.32
N ARG A 74 -4.21 2.95 0.71
CA ARG A 74 -5.02 3.59 1.74
C ARG A 74 -5.72 2.51 2.55
N GLU A 75 -6.00 2.79 3.81
CA GLU A 75 -6.67 1.81 4.68
C GLU A 75 -8.08 1.46 4.18
N ASP A 76 -8.74 2.39 3.50
CA ASP A 76 -10.08 2.26 2.93
C ASP A 76 -10.12 1.65 1.53
N MET A 77 -8.96 1.24 0.98
CA MET A 77 -8.94 0.67 -0.36
C MET A 77 -9.64 -0.69 -0.39
N PRO A 78 -10.37 -1.00 -1.46
CA PRO A 78 -11.02 -2.31 -1.63
C PRO A 78 -10.01 -3.45 -1.50
N ALA A 79 -10.43 -4.55 -0.88
CA ALA A 79 -9.68 -5.78 -0.79
C ALA A 79 -10.55 -6.96 -1.21
N TRP A 80 -9.93 -7.98 -1.83
CA TRP A 80 -10.64 -9.18 -2.27
C TRP A 80 -11.36 -9.85 -1.09
N GLU A 81 -12.63 -10.22 -1.30
CA GLU A 81 -13.48 -10.90 -0.30
C GLU A 81 -13.60 -10.17 1.06
N SER A 82 -13.29 -8.88 1.12
CA SER A 82 -13.40 -8.07 2.33
C SER A 82 -14.43 -6.97 2.16
N ALA A 83 -15.44 -6.94 3.04
CA ALA A 83 -16.37 -5.82 3.15
C ALA A 83 -15.73 -4.59 3.82
N GLU A 84 -14.66 -4.80 4.58
CA GLU A 84 -13.96 -3.76 5.38
C GLU A 84 -12.77 -3.15 4.64
N GLY A 85 -12.40 -3.69 3.47
CA GLY A 85 -11.22 -3.24 2.71
C GLY A 85 -9.92 -3.79 3.28
N THR A 86 -8.82 -3.06 3.06
CA THR A 86 -7.46 -3.52 3.38
C THR A 86 -7.11 -3.34 4.86
N GLY A 87 -7.59 -2.27 5.51
CA GLY A 87 -7.57 -2.06 6.97
C GLY A 87 -6.20 -2.12 7.65
N GLY A 88 -5.75 -1.02 8.28
CA GLY A 88 -4.56 -1.02 9.14
C GLY A 88 -3.28 -1.58 8.48
N PHE A 89 -3.13 -1.37 7.16
CA PHE A 89 -2.07 -1.96 6.36
C PHE A 89 -0.68 -1.40 6.70
N LEU A 90 -0.62 -0.19 7.24
CA LEU A 90 0.62 0.48 7.61
C LEU A 90 0.53 0.96 9.05
N ARG A 91 1.54 0.62 9.84
CA ARG A 91 1.65 1.02 11.23
C ARG A 91 3.02 1.63 11.50
N LEU A 92 3.05 2.79 12.15
CA LEU A 92 4.29 3.35 12.68
C LEU A 92 4.64 2.64 14.00
N ALA A 93 5.45 1.59 13.93
CA ALA A 93 5.81 0.75 15.07
C ALA A 93 6.64 1.47 16.13
N ARG A 94 7.55 2.35 15.70
CA ARG A 94 8.32 3.24 16.58
C ARG A 94 8.62 4.53 15.84
N SER A 95 8.52 5.68 16.50
CA SER A 95 8.79 6.97 15.86
C SER A 95 9.90 7.72 16.57
N MET A 96 10.59 8.60 15.84
CA MET A 96 11.57 9.52 16.43
C MET A 96 10.94 10.47 17.43
N ARG A 97 9.65 10.78 17.24
CA ARG A 97 8.86 11.58 18.17
C ARG A 97 8.52 10.84 19.47
N ASN A 98 8.51 9.50 19.44
CA ASN A 98 8.01 8.66 20.53
C ASN A 98 9.01 7.55 20.93
N GLY A 99 10.29 7.90 21.04
CA GLY A 99 11.30 7.03 21.68
C GLY A 99 12.25 6.26 20.75
N SER A 100 12.32 6.61 19.46
CA SER A 100 13.42 6.16 18.60
C SER A 100 14.49 7.26 18.44
N ASP A 101 15.72 6.99 18.85
CA ASP A 101 16.78 8.01 18.76
C ASP A 101 17.37 8.16 17.34
N ILE A 102 17.04 7.25 16.40
CA ILE A 102 17.74 7.14 15.11
C ILE A 102 16.83 7.17 13.87
N ALA A 103 15.58 6.71 13.95
CA ALA A 103 14.72 6.56 12.76
C ALA A 103 13.25 6.35 13.09
N ASN A 104 12.36 6.57 12.11
CA ASN A 104 10.98 6.08 12.17
C ASN A 104 10.94 4.65 11.63
N PHE A 105 10.33 3.72 12.37
CA PHE A 105 10.19 2.32 12.01
C PHE A 105 8.72 2.03 11.72
N SER A 106 8.43 1.67 10.48
CA SER A 106 7.07 1.33 10.03
C SER A 106 6.96 -0.15 9.67
N GLU A 107 5.77 -0.70 9.85
CA GLU A 107 5.40 -2.06 9.48
C GLU A 107 4.31 -2.00 8.42
N LEU A 108 4.49 -2.78 7.35
CA LEU A 108 3.51 -2.98 6.29
C LEU A 108 2.95 -4.40 6.40
N ARG A 109 1.63 -4.54 6.34
CA ARG A 109 0.93 -5.81 6.27
C ARG A 109 -0.08 -5.75 5.12
N LEU A 110 0.26 -6.44 4.04
CA LEU A 110 -0.53 -6.48 2.81
C LEU A 110 -0.64 -7.91 2.31
N THR A 111 -1.72 -8.20 1.56
CA THR A 111 -1.78 -9.42 0.74
C THR A 111 -1.00 -9.17 -0.55
N ALA A 112 -0.53 -10.24 -1.21
CA ALA A 112 0.13 -10.10 -2.52
C ALA A 112 -0.77 -9.47 -3.60
N HIS A 113 -2.10 -9.57 -3.41
CA HIS A 113 -3.13 -9.06 -4.33
C HIS A 113 -3.77 -7.76 -3.82
N SER A 114 -2.96 -6.89 -3.22
CA SER A 114 -3.38 -5.55 -2.81
C SER A 114 -2.98 -4.52 -3.88
N GLY A 115 -3.86 -3.57 -4.17
CA GLY A 115 -3.56 -2.44 -5.07
C GLY A 115 -3.18 -2.83 -6.49
N THR A 116 -2.40 -1.97 -7.17
CA THR A 116 -1.81 -2.29 -8.48
C THR A 116 -0.68 -3.31 -8.28
N HIS A 117 -0.84 -4.52 -8.83
CA HIS A 117 0.08 -5.65 -8.64
C HIS A 117 0.16 -6.54 -9.89
N VAL A 118 1.00 -7.59 -9.82
CA VAL A 118 1.13 -8.65 -10.84
C VAL A 118 0.98 -10.01 -10.18
N ASP A 119 0.42 -10.98 -10.91
CA ASP A 119 0.26 -12.36 -10.44
C ASP A 119 1.30 -13.27 -11.08
N ALA A 120 1.91 -14.13 -10.27
CA ALA A 120 2.77 -15.22 -10.76
C ALA A 120 1.94 -16.43 -11.20
N PRO A 121 2.44 -17.30 -12.11
CA PRO A 121 1.70 -18.49 -12.55
C PRO A 121 1.27 -19.41 -11.39
N GLY A 122 2.11 -19.54 -10.36
CA GLY A 122 1.78 -20.29 -9.15
C GLY A 122 0.56 -19.78 -8.38
N HIS A 123 0.11 -18.53 -8.62
CA HIS A 123 -1.08 -17.98 -7.96
C HIS A 123 -2.35 -18.78 -8.25
N VAL A 124 -2.52 -19.26 -9.49
CA VAL A 124 -3.78 -19.89 -9.95
C VAL A 124 -3.61 -21.37 -10.31
N PHE A 125 -2.37 -21.86 -10.42
CA PHE A 125 -2.07 -23.21 -10.86
C PHE A 125 -1.17 -23.94 -9.86
N GLU A 126 -1.74 -24.92 -9.15
CA GLU A 126 -1.05 -25.68 -8.08
C GLU A 126 0.29 -26.28 -8.53
N HIS A 127 0.33 -26.91 -9.70
CA HIS A 127 1.55 -27.54 -10.21
C HIS A 127 2.67 -26.54 -10.52
N TYR A 128 2.34 -25.28 -10.79
CA TYR A 128 3.32 -24.20 -10.94
C TYR A 128 3.77 -23.67 -9.58
N TYR A 129 2.88 -23.63 -8.59
CA TYR A 129 3.23 -23.29 -7.20
C TYR A 129 4.23 -24.31 -6.63
N ASP A 130 3.93 -25.62 -6.75
CA ASP A 130 4.83 -26.69 -6.32
C ASP A 130 6.20 -26.67 -7.00
N ALA A 131 6.24 -26.18 -8.24
CA ALA A 131 7.45 -26.06 -9.04
C ALA A 131 8.20 -24.71 -8.82
N GLY A 132 7.69 -23.83 -7.96
CA GLY A 132 8.33 -22.56 -7.59
C GLY A 132 8.25 -21.47 -8.66
N PHE A 133 7.20 -21.46 -9.49
CA PHE A 133 6.95 -20.37 -10.45
C PHE A 133 6.31 -19.17 -9.74
N ASP A 134 7.12 -18.55 -8.88
CA ASP A 134 6.80 -17.39 -8.06
C ASP A 134 7.24 -16.08 -8.73
N VAL A 135 6.91 -14.95 -8.09
CA VAL A 135 7.11 -13.60 -8.66
C VAL A 135 8.58 -13.29 -8.98
N ASP A 136 9.49 -13.86 -8.20
CA ASP A 136 10.94 -13.70 -8.36
C ASP A 136 11.50 -14.50 -9.54
N THR A 137 10.68 -15.35 -10.17
CA THR A 137 11.02 -16.08 -11.39
C THR A 137 10.54 -15.41 -12.68
N LEU A 138 9.79 -14.32 -12.58
CA LEU A 138 9.26 -13.61 -13.75
C LEU A 138 10.38 -12.90 -14.54
N ASP A 139 10.34 -13.00 -15.87
CA ASP A 139 11.24 -12.27 -16.75
C ASP A 139 10.94 -10.77 -16.71
N LEU A 140 11.89 -9.97 -16.23
CA LEU A 140 11.75 -8.52 -16.15
C LEU A 140 11.53 -7.85 -17.51
N ALA A 141 11.95 -8.48 -18.62
CA ALA A 141 11.68 -7.96 -19.96
C ALA A 141 10.19 -8.02 -20.33
N VAL A 142 9.41 -8.92 -19.71
CA VAL A 142 7.95 -8.96 -19.88
C VAL A 142 7.29 -7.81 -19.12
N LEU A 143 7.86 -7.40 -17.99
CA LEU A 143 7.31 -6.34 -17.14
C LEU A 143 7.75 -4.93 -17.57
N ASN A 144 8.71 -4.83 -18.49
CA ASN A 144 9.29 -3.57 -18.95
C ASN A 144 9.40 -3.54 -20.48
N GLY A 145 8.56 -2.75 -21.13
CA GLY A 145 8.60 -2.61 -22.58
C GLY A 145 7.39 -1.91 -23.18
N PRO A 146 7.29 -1.89 -24.52
CA PRO A 146 6.14 -1.34 -25.22
C PRO A 146 4.86 -2.06 -24.85
N ALA A 147 3.81 -1.31 -24.54
CA ALA A 147 2.48 -1.82 -24.25
C ALA A 147 1.42 -1.08 -25.08
N LEU A 148 0.34 -1.78 -25.39
CA LEU A 148 -0.78 -1.22 -26.12
C LEU A 148 -1.87 -0.79 -25.13
N LEU A 149 -2.15 0.52 -25.06
CA LEU A 149 -3.30 1.05 -24.35
C LEU A 149 -4.52 0.99 -25.29
N VAL A 150 -5.55 0.25 -24.88
CA VAL A 150 -6.80 0.08 -25.63
C VAL A 150 -7.95 0.66 -24.82
N ASP A 151 -8.70 1.57 -25.44
CA ASP A 151 -9.95 2.12 -24.88
C ASP A 151 -11.10 1.13 -25.13
N VAL A 152 -11.66 0.55 -24.07
CA VAL A 152 -12.76 -0.43 -24.12
C VAL A 152 -14.02 0.12 -23.45
N PRO A 153 -15.23 -0.17 -23.98
CA PRO A 153 -16.47 0.25 -23.33
C PRO A 153 -16.58 -0.31 -21.92
N ARG A 154 -17.00 0.53 -20.96
CA ARG A 154 -17.29 0.09 -19.59
C ARG A 154 -18.46 -0.90 -19.57
N ASP A 155 -18.50 -1.71 -18.52
CA ASP A 155 -19.59 -2.65 -18.20
C ASP A 155 -19.87 -3.69 -19.30
N LYS A 156 -18.85 -4.04 -20.09
CA LYS A 156 -18.92 -5.07 -21.13
C LYS A 156 -17.71 -6.00 -21.05
N ASN A 157 -17.94 -7.27 -21.37
CA ASN A 157 -16.85 -8.24 -21.50
C ASN A 157 -15.97 -7.87 -22.71
N ILE A 158 -14.66 -8.01 -22.56
CA ILE A 158 -13.69 -7.85 -23.65
C ILE A 158 -13.79 -9.09 -24.55
N THR A 159 -14.06 -8.87 -25.83
CA THR A 159 -14.11 -9.91 -26.88
C THR A 159 -13.16 -9.56 -28.01
N GLU A 160 -12.84 -10.53 -28.88
CA GLU A 160 -12.00 -10.32 -30.07
C GLU A 160 -12.46 -9.12 -30.93
N SER A 161 -13.77 -8.98 -31.10
CA SER A 161 -14.39 -7.93 -31.93
C SER A 161 -14.33 -6.53 -31.30
N LEU A 162 -13.95 -6.41 -30.03
CA LEU A 162 -13.84 -5.14 -29.31
C LEU A 162 -12.41 -4.63 -29.38
N CYS A 163 -12.10 -3.86 -30.42
CA CYS A 163 -10.86 -3.10 -30.48
C CYS A 163 -11.15 -1.70 -31.04
N GLY A 164 -11.27 -0.73 -30.13
CA GLY A 164 -11.49 0.69 -30.43
C GLY A 164 -10.19 1.45 -30.71
N ARG A 165 -10.07 2.66 -30.12
CA ARG A 165 -8.85 3.48 -30.20
C ARG A 165 -7.69 2.80 -29.48
N LYS A 166 -6.50 2.93 -30.06
CA LYS A 166 -5.27 2.29 -29.61
C LYS A 166 -4.16 3.33 -29.54
N SER A 167 -3.38 3.27 -28.48
CA SER A 167 -2.16 4.08 -28.32
C SER A 167 -1.03 3.18 -27.85
N LEU A 168 0.16 3.36 -28.43
CA LEU A 168 1.36 2.68 -27.95
C LEU A 168 1.95 3.49 -26.80
N ILE A 169 2.22 2.83 -25.68
CA ILE A 169 2.91 3.40 -24.51
C ILE A 169 4.13 2.55 -24.19
N GLN A 170 4.99 3.02 -23.30
CA GLN A 170 6.06 2.21 -22.72
C GLN A 170 5.78 2.03 -21.23
N VAL A 171 5.78 0.79 -20.78
CA VAL A 171 5.70 0.43 -19.36
C VAL A 171 7.12 0.23 -18.86
N THR A 172 7.47 0.95 -17.82
CA THR A 172 8.76 0.82 -17.13
C THR A 172 8.49 0.80 -15.64
N LEU A 173 8.98 -0.23 -14.95
CA LEU A 173 9.14 -0.23 -13.51
C LEU A 173 10.30 0.71 -13.18
N ALA A 174 9.98 1.88 -12.63
CA ALA A 174 10.99 2.83 -12.21
C ALA A 174 11.71 2.29 -10.96
N SER A 175 13.00 1.98 -11.11
CA SER A 175 13.94 1.68 -10.03
C SER A 175 14.73 2.93 -9.62
#